data_AF-A0A920BJP6-F1
#
_entry.id   AF-A0A920BJP6-F1
#
_cell.length_a   1.000
_cell.length_b   1.000
_cell.length_c   1.000
_cell.angle_alpha   90.00
_cell.angle_beta   90.00
_cell.angle_gamma   90.00
#
_symmetry.space_group_name_H-M   'P 1'
#
loop_
_entity.id
_entity.type
_entity.pdbx_description
1 polymer ?
#
loop_
_entity_poly.entity_id
_entity_poly.type
_entity_poly.pdbx_seq_one_letter_code
_entity_poly.pdbx_strand_id
1 'polypeptide(L)'
;MAEQVAIEEGLFTWPSDDPRLLGSQCQDCGAIIFPMQSGCPRCASDDTKPKELGTRGKLWTWTIQGYPPKSPPYAGDVENLNLSALGMWRYMTKSKLKLD
;
A
#
# COMPACT_ATOMS: atom_id res chain seq x y z
N MET A 1 8.37 -7.25 24.36
CA MET A 1 8.19 -6.78 22.97
C MET A 1 6.70 -6.75 22.71
N ALA A 2 6.17 -5.71 22.07
CA ALA A 2 4.75 -5.65 21.75
C ALA A 2 4.39 -6.73 20.73
N GLU A 3 3.18 -7.31 20.87
CA GLU A 3 2.64 -8.25 19.89
C GLU A 3 2.42 -7.52 18.56
N GLN A 4 2.92 -8.11 17.47
CA GLN A 4 2.74 -7.56 16.13
C GLN A 4 1.40 -8.04 15.58
N VAL A 5 0.54 -7.09 15.23
CA VAL A 5 -0.78 -7.34 14.64
C VAL A 5 -0.88 -6.60 13.31
N ALA A 6 -1.63 -7.18 12.37
CA ALA A 6 -1.98 -6.48 11.16
C ALA A 6 -2.85 -5.26 11.51
N ILE A 7 -2.64 -4.14 10.81
CA ILE A 7 -3.43 -2.93 11.04
C ILE A 7 -4.90 -3.10 10.63
N GLU A 8 -5.17 -3.99 9.67
CA GLU A 8 -6.48 -4.33 9.13
C GLU A 8 -6.45 -5.75 8.59
N GLU A 9 -7.56 -6.48 8.72
CA GLU A 9 -7.69 -7.83 8.16
C GLU A 9 -7.68 -7.80 6.63
N GLY A 10 -7.05 -8.82 6.01
CA GLY A 10 -7.00 -8.94 4.55
C GLY A 10 -6.07 -7.96 3.84
N LEU A 11 -5.33 -7.10 4.56
CA LEU A 11 -4.35 -6.19 3.96
C LEU A 11 -3.04 -6.90 3.59
N PHE A 12 -2.71 -7.99 4.30
CA PHE A 12 -1.47 -8.75 4.15
C PHE A 12 -1.73 -10.26 4.10
N THR A 13 -0.75 -11.02 3.60
CA THR A 13 -0.67 -12.49 3.81
C THR A 13 -0.06 -12.86 5.18
N TRP A 14 0.13 -11.89 6.08
CA TRP A 14 0.58 -12.12 7.46
C TRP A 14 -0.35 -13.11 8.17
N PRO A 15 0.16 -14.06 8.99
CA PRO A 15 1.53 -14.18 9.52
C PRO A 15 2.49 -15.05 8.69
N SER A 16 2.35 -15.10 7.36
CA SER A 16 3.35 -15.74 6.50
C SER A 16 4.79 -15.23 6.77
N ASP A 17 5.78 -16.12 6.66
CA ASP A 17 7.21 -15.79 6.75
C ASP A 17 7.69 -14.81 5.66
N ASP A 18 6.94 -14.69 4.56
CA ASP A 18 7.18 -13.75 3.47
C ASP A 18 5.91 -12.93 3.19
N PRO A 19 5.53 -12.02 4.10
CA PRO A 19 4.25 -11.32 4.02
C PRO A 19 4.21 -10.40 2.79
N ARG A 20 3.08 -10.44 2.08
CA ARG A 20 2.78 -9.63 0.89
C ARG A 20 1.58 -8.73 1.15
N LEU A 21 1.58 -7.56 0.55
CA LEU A 21 0.38 -6.73 0.46
C LEU A 21 -0.64 -7.38 -0.48
N LEU A 22 -1.90 -7.39 -0.08
CA LEU A 22 -3.01 -7.91 -0.89
C LEU A 22 -3.77 -6.77 -1.56
N GLY A 23 -3.73 -6.77 -2.89
CA GLY A 23 -4.55 -5.90 -3.75
C GLY A 23 -5.59 -6.70 -4.53
N SER A 24 -6.33 -6.03 -5.40
CA SER A 24 -7.21 -6.66 -6.40
C SER A 24 -6.66 -6.46 -7.81
N GLN A 25 -6.83 -7.46 -8.68
CA GLN A 25 -6.61 -7.37 -10.11
C GLN A 25 -7.93 -7.58 -10.85
N CYS A 26 -8.37 -6.56 -11.59
CA CYS A 26 -9.51 -6.66 -12.49
C CYS A 26 -9.17 -7.57 -13.67
N GLN A 27 -10.01 -8.56 -13.93
CA GLN A 27 -9.82 -9.51 -15.02
C GLN A 27 -10.17 -8.91 -16.38
N ASP A 28 -11.06 -7.91 -16.43
CA ASP A 28 -11.48 -7.28 -17.69
C ASP A 28 -10.47 -6.24 -18.21
N CYS A 29 -9.95 -5.36 -17.33
CA CYS A 29 -9.09 -4.24 -17.76
C CYS A 29 -7.64 -4.34 -17.25
N GLY A 30 -7.32 -5.37 -16.45
CA GLY A 30 -5.98 -5.60 -15.89
C GLY A 30 -5.53 -4.57 -14.85
N ALA A 31 -6.41 -3.70 -14.37
CA ALA A 31 -6.07 -2.75 -13.31
C ALA A 31 -5.71 -3.50 -12.02
N ILE A 32 -4.63 -3.06 -11.37
CA ILE A 32 -4.22 -3.55 -10.04
C ILE A 32 -4.44 -2.40 -9.06
N ILE A 33 -5.21 -2.66 -8.02
CA ILE A 33 -5.54 -1.66 -7.00
C ILE A 33 -5.20 -2.22 -5.61
N PHE A 34 -4.80 -1.33 -4.72
CA PHE A 34 -4.60 -1.61 -3.31
C PHE A 34 -5.39 -0.57 -2.48
N PRO A 35 -6.08 -0.97 -1.39
CA PRO A 35 -6.26 -2.34 -0.91
C PRO A 35 -7.11 -3.23 -1.84
N MET A 36 -7.24 -4.52 -1.50
CA MET A 36 -8.17 -5.43 -2.17
C MET A 36 -9.60 -4.90 -2.06
N GLN A 37 -10.34 -4.98 -3.16
CA GLN A 37 -11.74 -4.54 -3.27
C GLN A 37 -12.47 -5.36 -4.33
N SER A 38 -13.79 -5.48 -4.18
CA SER A 38 -14.66 -6.27 -5.06
C SER A 38 -14.96 -5.61 -6.41
N GLY A 39 -14.85 -4.28 -6.50
CA GLY A 39 -15.14 -3.52 -7.72
C GLY A 39 -13.89 -2.87 -8.31
N CYS A 40 -13.83 -2.80 -9.63
CA CYS A 40 -12.77 -2.10 -10.34
C CYS A 40 -13.09 -0.60 -10.47
N PRO A 41 -12.36 0.31 -9.80
CA PRO A 41 -12.61 1.75 -9.89
C PRO A 41 -12.23 2.33 -11.26
N ARG A 42 -11.56 1.55 -12.12
CA ARG A 42 -11.15 1.99 -13.45
C ARG A 42 -12.21 1.74 -14.52
N CYS A 43 -12.94 0.63 -14.45
CA CYS A 43 -13.90 0.22 -15.49
C CYS A 43 -15.26 -0.24 -14.94
N ALA A 44 -15.49 -0.13 -13.63
CA ALA A 44 -16.73 -0.53 -12.94
C ALA A 44 -17.09 -2.03 -13.01
N SER A 45 -16.21 -2.88 -13.54
CA SER A 45 -16.34 -4.34 -13.47
C SER A 45 -16.29 -4.85 -12.03
N ASP A 46 -17.04 -5.90 -11.74
CA ASP A 46 -17.02 -6.68 -10.50
C ASP A 46 -16.13 -7.94 -10.60
N ASP A 47 -15.60 -8.28 -11.78
CA ASP A 47 -14.65 -9.39 -11.95
C ASP A 47 -13.24 -8.95 -11.51
N THR A 48 -13.03 -9.02 -10.20
CA THR A 48 -11.75 -8.75 -9.54
C THR A 48 -11.28 -9.97 -8.76
N LYS A 49 -9.97 -10.23 -8.79
CA LYS A 49 -9.35 -11.34 -8.05
C LYS A 49 -8.26 -10.82 -7.10
N PRO A 50 -8.04 -11.46 -5.94
CA PRO A 50 -6.93 -11.13 -5.07
C PRO A 50 -5.58 -11.21 -5.81
N LYS A 51 -4.67 -10.31 -5.47
CA LYS A 51 -3.31 -10.29 -6.01
C LYS A 51 -2.31 -9.92 -4.93
N GLU A 52 -1.33 -10.80 -4.70
CA GLU A 52 -0.12 -10.46 -3.95
C GLU A 52 0.72 -9.44 -4.72
N LEU A 53 1.02 -8.32 -4.08
CA LEU A 53 1.86 -7.27 -4.65
C LEU A 53 3.34 -7.57 -4.38
N GLY A 54 4.19 -7.20 -5.34
CA GLY A 54 5.64 -7.29 -5.17
C GLY A 54 6.18 -6.38 -4.06
N THR A 55 7.33 -6.74 -3.50
CA THR A 55 7.99 -6.01 -2.40
C THR A 55 8.88 -4.85 -2.83
N ARG A 56 8.90 -4.53 -4.13
CA ARG A 56 9.72 -3.46 -4.69
C ARG A 56 8.89 -2.63 -5.66
N GLY A 57 9.14 -1.33 -5.67
CA GLY A 57 8.50 -0.37 -6.56
C GLY A 57 9.42 0.80 -6.88
N LYS A 58 8.95 1.69 -7.76
CA LYS A 58 9.60 2.97 -8.05
C LYS A 58 8.94 4.05 -7.20
N LEU A 59 9.74 4.85 -6.50
CA LEU A 59 9.26 6.05 -5.83
C LEU A 59 8.93 7.10 -6.89
N TRP A 60 7.70 7.60 -6.88
CA TRP A 60 7.24 8.60 -7.85
C TRP A 60 7.33 10.01 -7.28
N THR A 61 6.80 10.19 -6.08
CA THR A 61 6.82 11.44 -5.34
C THR A 61 6.91 11.12 -3.84
N TRP A 62 7.40 12.09 -3.07
CA TRP A 62 7.52 11.99 -1.62
C TRP A 62 7.32 13.36 -0.99
N THR A 63 7.00 13.36 0.30
CA THR A 63 6.94 14.58 1.11
C THR A 63 7.67 14.36 2.44
N ILE A 64 8.07 15.43 3.12
CA ILE A 64 8.54 15.39 4.50
C ILE A 64 7.43 15.90 5.40
N GLN A 65 7.10 15.14 6.43
CA GLN A 65 6.28 15.64 7.53
C GLN A 65 7.21 16.48 8.42
N GLY A 66 7.03 17.80 8.46
CA GLY A 66 7.93 18.71 9.20
C GLY A 66 7.53 18.97 10.66
N TYR A 67 6.43 18.38 11.12
CA TYR A 67 5.84 18.60 12.44
C TYR A 67 5.03 17.37 12.88
N PRO A 68 4.89 17.09 14.18
CA PRO A 68 4.05 15.98 14.64
C PRO A 68 2.60 16.09 14.14
N PRO A 69 1.94 14.96 13.83
CA PRO A 69 0.49 14.95 13.64
C PRO A 69 -0.22 15.51 14.88
N LYS A 70 -1.40 16.10 14.69
CA LYS A 70 -2.18 16.65 15.81
C LYS A 70 -2.59 15.53 16.77
N SER A 71 -2.38 15.74 18.06
CA SER A 71 -2.90 14.90 19.13
C SER A 71 -4.16 15.50 19.73
N PRO A 72 -5.20 14.69 20.03
CA PRO A 72 -5.39 13.26 19.66
C PRO A 72 -5.85 13.09 18.18
N PRO A 73 -5.67 11.90 17.55
CA PRO A 73 -5.34 10.58 18.13
C PRO A 73 -3.86 10.18 18.03
N TYR A 74 -2.96 11.10 17.65
CA TYR A 74 -1.54 10.76 17.55
C TYR A 74 -0.96 10.39 18.93
N ALA A 75 -0.55 9.12 19.06
CA ALA A 75 -0.01 8.52 20.29
C ALA A 75 1.50 8.30 20.25
N GLY A 76 2.20 8.90 19.27
CA GLY A 76 3.66 8.82 19.16
C GLY A 76 4.38 9.79 20.09
N ASP A 77 5.64 9.48 20.40
CA ASP A 77 6.52 10.34 21.20
C ASP A 77 6.92 11.60 20.40
N VAL A 78 6.33 12.73 20.77
CA VAL A 78 6.59 14.03 20.13
C VAL A 78 7.93 14.64 20.54
N GLU A 79 8.48 14.27 21.69
CA GLU A 79 9.74 14.81 22.21
C GLU A 79 10.94 14.19 21.49
N ASN A 80 10.81 12.93 21.06
CA ASN A 80 11.86 12.18 20.35
C ASN A 80 11.51 11.90 18.87
N LEU A 81 10.69 12.76 18.25
CA LEU A 81 10.20 12.55 16.89
C LEU A 81 11.29 12.74 15.83
N ASN A 82 11.77 11.63 15.24
CA ASN A 82 12.62 11.68 14.04
C ASN A 82 11.75 11.66 12.77
N LEU A 83 11.60 12.83 12.16
CA LEU A 83 10.78 13.03 10.98
C LEU A 83 11.53 12.61 9.70
N SER A 84 11.10 11.51 9.09
CA SER A 84 11.61 11.03 7.81
C SER A 84 10.59 11.22 6.68
N ALA A 85 11.08 11.18 5.43
CA ALA A 85 10.24 11.30 4.25
C ALA A 85 9.15 10.21 4.20
N LEU A 86 7.91 10.61 3.93
CA LEU A 86 6.78 9.75 3.64
C LEU A 86 6.61 9.67 2.11
N GLY A 87 6.72 8.47 1.55
CA GLY A 87 6.65 8.24 0.10
C GLY A 87 5.27 7.75 -0.34
N MET A 88 4.85 8.15 -1.55
CA MET A 88 3.74 7.50 -2.25
C MET A 88 4.29 6.43 -3.20
N TRP A 89 3.76 5.21 -3.08
CA TRP A 89 4.14 4.09 -3.93
C TRP A 89 3.07 3.83 -4.99
N ARG A 90 3.50 3.55 -6.21
CA ARG A 90 2.60 3.05 -7.27
C ARG A 90 3.17 1.78 -7.86
N TYR A 91 2.38 0.71 -7.81
CA TYR A 91 2.71 -0.56 -8.45
C TYR A 91 2.70 -0.40 -9.97
N MET A 92 3.81 -0.72 -10.64
CA MET A 92 3.91 -0.76 -12.09
C MET A 92 4.13 -2.20 -12.56
N THR A 93 3.28 -2.68 -13.46
CA THR A 93 3.54 -3.94 -14.17
C THR A 93 4.57 -3.71 -15.26
N LYS A 94 5.42 -4.71 -15.54
CA LYS A 94 6.46 -4.65 -16.59
C LYS A 94 5.93 -4.20 -17.96
N SER A 95 4.66 -4.45 -18.28
CA SER A 95 4.02 -4.07 -19.55
C SER A 95 3.81 -2.57 -19.75
N LYS A 96 3.99 -1.73 -18.72
CA LYS A 96 3.88 -0.27 -18.83
C LYS A 96 5.22 0.46 -18.80
N LEU A 97 6.34 -0.26 -18.81
CA LEU A 97 7.65 0.34 -19.05
C LEU A 97 7.79 0.63 -20.56
N LYS A 98 7.30 1.80 -21.00
CA LYS A 98 7.94 2.50 -22.12
C LYS A 98 8.84 3.56 -21.48
N LEU A 99 10.11 3.22 -21.34
CA LEU A 99 11.18 4.18 -21.09
C LEU A 99 11.76 4.50 -22.47
N ASP A 100 11.75 5.77 -22.84
CA ASP A 100 12.65 6.31 -23.87
C ASP A 100 14.11 6.22 -23.38
#